data_AF-A0A1F5N2W7-F1
#
_entry.id   AF-A0A1F5N2W7-F1
#
_cell.length_a   1.000
_cell.length_b   1.000
_cell.length_c   1.000
_cell.angle_alpha   90.00
_cell.angle_beta   90.00
_cell.angle_gamma   90.00
#
_symmetry.space_group_name_H-M   'P 1'
#
loop_
_entity.id
_entity.type
_entity.pdbx_description
1 polymer ?
#
loop_
_entity_poly.entity_id
_entity_poly.type
_entity_poly.pdbx_seq_one_letter_code
_entity_poly.pdbx_strand_id
1 'polypeptide(L)'
;MEAPVIPPELKEELALTAQHPTVEVNGYRTRGIPLELLVEGKKGIWHSVKGGFTPEPTRPHPIHRDFLSFEVLFNGETNEWLKVVPPESYHTVMLIGRLRRSVGMIKSSLEIAGLPELIPTVRETRLDLRGEPTYGFISPHLGGSLEYCLNILTSGRKTKLTPSAAKFISRIYNIAFAQAVRLYLDYGHWTADPGPGNILINTQNGLRVVLIDFANKEQHVINNFNGTPFEDKREGALTQNIVRLFELFKQQCNLHNITMTGDAKSELARFTGFVLAPPISRGSR
;
A
#
# COMPACT_ATOMS: atom_id res chain seq x y z
N MET A 1 -2.92 -19.35 -13.44
CA MET A 1 -1.59 -19.22 -12.80
C MET A 1 -1.70 -19.77 -11.40
N GLU A 2 -0.87 -20.73 -11.02
CA GLU A 2 -0.86 -21.28 -9.66
C GLU A 2 -0.53 -20.19 -8.63
N ALA A 3 -1.16 -20.30 -7.45
CA ALA A 3 -0.89 -19.41 -6.33
C ALA A 3 0.57 -19.58 -5.85
N PRO A 4 1.24 -18.51 -5.38
CA PRO A 4 2.60 -18.61 -4.85
C PRO A 4 2.61 -19.56 -3.65
N VAL A 5 3.52 -20.52 -3.63
CA VAL A 5 3.71 -21.40 -2.47
C VAL A 5 4.40 -20.59 -1.37
N ILE A 6 3.71 -20.45 -0.22
CA ILE A 6 4.24 -19.76 0.95
C ILE A 6 5.39 -20.59 1.54
N PRO A 7 6.61 -20.02 1.70
CA PRO A 7 7.70 -20.66 2.42
C PRO A 7 7.26 -21.14 3.81
N PRO A 8 7.67 -22.35 4.26
CA PRO A 8 7.26 -22.89 5.57
C PRO A 8 7.45 -21.91 6.73
N GLU A 9 8.55 -21.17 6.71
CA GLU A 9 8.96 -20.18 7.72
C GLU A 9 7.98 -19.00 7.83
N LEU A 10 7.19 -18.74 6.79
CA LEU A 10 6.19 -17.67 6.75
C LEU A 10 4.77 -18.15 7.02
N LYS A 11 4.50 -19.46 6.99
CA LYS A 11 3.12 -19.97 7.07
C LYS A 11 2.45 -19.62 8.38
N GLU A 12 3.12 -19.90 9.49
CA GLU A 12 2.61 -19.63 10.84
C GLU A 12 2.56 -18.12 11.09
N GLU A 13 3.64 -17.41 10.78
CA GLU A 13 3.73 -15.95 10.97
C GLU A 13 2.63 -15.19 10.19
N LEU A 14 2.42 -15.50 8.91
CA LEU A 14 1.37 -14.86 8.11
C LEU A 14 -0.03 -15.24 8.60
N ALA A 15 -0.24 -16.45 9.09
CA ALA A 15 -1.53 -16.83 9.70
C ALA A 15 -1.79 -16.05 11.00
N LEU A 16 -0.74 -15.78 11.78
CA LEU A 16 -0.82 -15.05 13.04
C LEU A 16 -1.03 -13.54 12.85
N THR A 17 -0.49 -12.93 11.77
CA THR A 17 -0.74 -11.50 11.48
C THR A 17 -2.22 -11.17 11.33
N ALA A 18 -3.06 -12.14 11.00
CA ALA A 18 -4.51 -11.98 10.92
C ALA A 18 -5.22 -11.92 12.29
N GLN A 19 -4.55 -12.36 13.37
CA GLN A 19 -5.17 -12.67 14.66
C GLN A 19 -4.50 -12.01 15.87
N HIS A 20 -3.27 -11.49 15.74
CA HIS A 20 -2.52 -11.01 16.90
C HIS A 20 -2.60 -9.48 17.07
N PRO A 21 -3.06 -8.97 18.24
CA PRO A 21 -3.20 -7.53 18.49
C PRO A 21 -1.88 -6.75 18.61
N THR A 22 -0.72 -7.42 18.61
CA THR A 22 0.57 -6.85 19.02
C THR A 22 1.79 -7.34 18.22
N VAL A 23 1.63 -8.30 17.29
CA VAL A 23 2.76 -8.79 16.48
C VAL A 23 2.86 -7.91 15.24
N GLU A 24 3.96 -7.16 15.17
CA GLU A 24 4.46 -6.42 14.00
C GLU A 24 3.44 -6.23 12.88
N VAL A 25 2.52 -5.30 13.10
CA VAL A 25 1.60 -4.82 12.06
C VAL A 25 2.49 -4.29 10.94
N ASN A 26 2.73 -5.09 9.90
CA ASN A 26 3.56 -4.78 8.73
C ASN A 26 5.05 -4.52 8.95
N GLY A 27 5.69 -5.07 9.99
CA GLY A 27 7.08 -4.74 10.28
C GLY A 27 7.26 -3.37 10.94
N TYR A 28 6.15 -2.69 11.26
CA TYR A 28 6.18 -1.56 12.17
C TYR A 28 6.09 -2.09 13.60
N ARG A 29 7.13 -1.88 14.41
CA ARG A 29 7.01 -2.00 15.87
C ARG A 29 5.98 -0.98 16.33
N THR A 30 4.96 -1.41 17.06
CA THR A 30 4.08 -0.50 17.80
C THR A 30 4.96 0.38 18.67
N ARG A 31 5.13 1.65 18.28
CA ARG A 31 5.92 2.60 19.05
C ARG A 31 5.03 3.10 20.18
N GLY A 32 5.10 2.43 21.32
CA GLY A 32 4.78 2.97 22.65
C GLY A 32 3.42 3.67 22.85
N ILE A 33 2.70 3.17 23.86
CA ILE A 33 1.51 3.74 24.51
C ILE A 33 0.21 3.65 23.68
N PRO A 34 -0.79 2.88 24.15
CA PRO A 34 -2.14 2.92 23.59
C PRO A 34 -2.69 4.35 23.64
N LEU A 35 -3.19 4.83 22.51
CA LEU A 35 -3.90 6.10 22.38
C LEU A 35 -5.38 5.87 22.61
N GLU A 36 -5.92 6.60 23.56
CA GLU A 36 -7.36 6.68 23.76
C GLU A 36 -7.95 7.73 22.81
N LEU A 37 -8.75 7.28 21.84
CA LEU A 37 -9.37 8.14 20.84
C LEU A 37 -10.88 8.02 20.88
N LEU A 38 -11.59 9.13 20.63
CA LEU A 38 -13.02 9.08 20.32
C LEU A 38 -13.18 8.98 18.80
N VAL A 39 -13.70 7.85 18.35
CA VAL A 39 -14.02 7.56 16.97
C VAL A 39 -15.54 7.53 16.86
N GLU A 40 -16.12 8.47 16.10
CA GLU A 40 -17.58 8.65 16.03
C GLU A 40 -18.25 8.81 17.41
N GLY A 41 -17.55 9.47 18.34
CA GLY A 41 -18.02 9.66 19.72
C GLY A 41 -17.87 8.45 20.63
N LYS A 42 -17.34 7.32 20.13
CA LYS A 42 -17.04 6.13 20.93
C LYS A 42 -15.56 6.07 21.28
N LYS A 43 -15.27 5.88 22.56
CA LYS A 43 -13.91 5.71 23.06
C LYS A 43 -13.36 4.33 22.66
N GLY A 44 -12.15 4.32 22.09
CA GLY A 44 -11.44 3.10 21.73
C GLY A 44 -9.93 3.23 21.98
N ILE A 45 -9.27 2.10 22.19
CA ILE A 45 -7.82 2.01 22.33
C ILE A 45 -7.19 1.74 20.96
N TRP A 46 -6.28 2.62 20.55
CA TRP A 46 -5.60 2.56 19.26
C TRP A 46 -4.09 2.56 19.47
N HIS A 47 -3.38 1.75 18.70
CA HIS A 47 -1.92 1.63 18.76
C HIS A 47 -1.30 2.33 17.55
N SER A 48 -0.33 3.21 17.77
CA SER A 48 0.41 3.83 16.66
C SER A 48 1.30 2.80 15.97
N VAL A 49 1.12 2.67 14.65
CA VAL A 49 1.84 1.73 13.80
C VAL A 49 2.91 2.48 13.00
N LYS A 50 2.51 3.46 12.19
CA LYS A 50 3.45 4.21 11.32
C LYS A 50 3.61 5.65 11.77
N GLY A 51 4.20 5.79 12.95
CA GLY A 51 5.32 6.70 13.21
C GLY A 51 5.31 7.48 14.53
N GLY A 52 6.36 8.28 14.70
CA GLY A 52 6.81 8.97 15.93
C GLY A 52 5.78 9.81 16.68
N PHE A 53 4.93 9.14 17.45
CA PHE A 53 4.60 9.66 18.76
C PHE A 53 5.82 9.41 19.67
N THR A 54 6.60 10.45 19.97
CA THR A 54 7.60 10.39 21.04
C THR A 54 6.98 11.05 22.26
N PRO A 55 6.50 10.29 23.26
CA PRO A 55 6.08 10.88 24.51
C PRO A 55 7.34 11.33 25.26
N GLU A 56 7.72 12.61 25.15
CA GLU A 56 8.66 13.13 26.15
C GLU A 56 7.91 13.36 27.46
N PRO A 57 8.33 12.75 28.60
CA PRO A 57 7.58 12.83 29.85
C PRO A 57 7.76 14.16 30.62
N THR A 58 8.58 15.11 30.15
CA THR A 58 9.19 16.06 31.09
C THR A 58 9.13 17.55 30.74
N ARG A 59 8.41 18.01 29.70
CA ARG A 59 8.19 19.45 29.52
C ARG A 59 6.79 19.79 29.04
N PRO A 60 6.05 20.68 29.74
CA PRO A 60 4.88 21.34 29.17
C PRO A 60 5.39 22.30 28.09
N HIS A 61 5.59 21.80 26.87
CA HIS A 61 5.83 22.67 25.74
C HIS A 61 4.50 23.36 25.36
N PRO A 62 4.54 24.67 25.03
CA PRO A 62 3.37 25.35 24.48
C PRO A 62 2.90 24.59 23.25
N ILE A 63 1.58 24.51 23.08
CA ILE A 63 0.82 23.74 22.09
C ILE A 63 1.48 23.84 20.69
N HIS A 64 2.44 22.96 20.40
CA HIS A 64 2.98 22.81 19.07
C HIS A 64 2.09 21.78 18.37
N ARG A 65 1.44 22.25 17.30
CA ARG A 65 0.60 21.50 16.34
C ARG A 65 1.34 20.34 15.64
N ASP A 66 2.58 20.06 16.03
CA ASP A 66 3.57 19.29 15.27
C ASP A 66 3.75 17.82 15.73
N PHE A 67 3.09 17.40 16.81
CA PHE A 67 3.33 16.08 17.41
C PHE A 67 2.38 14.96 16.96
N LEU A 68 1.43 15.24 16.09
CA LEU A 68 0.60 14.25 15.39
C LEU A 68 0.97 14.21 13.91
N SER A 69 2.28 14.12 13.63
CA SER A 69 2.68 13.34 12.45
C SER A 69 2.19 11.90 12.69
N PHE A 70 1.97 11.11 11.62
CA PHE A 70 1.80 9.65 11.61
C PHE A 70 0.38 9.11 11.37
N GLU A 71 0.11 8.85 10.09
CA GLU A 71 -1.21 8.55 9.50
C GLU A 71 -1.65 7.08 9.54
N VAL A 72 -1.19 6.21 10.46
CA VAL A 72 -1.76 4.84 10.59
C VAL A 72 -1.75 4.35 12.03
N LEU A 73 -2.94 4.07 12.55
CA LEU A 73 -3.21 3.47 13.85
C LEU A 73 -3.87 2.10 13.68
N PHE A 74 -3.82 1.26 14.71
CA PHE A 74 -4.43 -0.07 14.71
C PHE A 74 -5.21 -0.32 15.99
N ASN A 75 -6.40 -0.91 15.88
CA ASN A 75 -7.19 -1.39 16.99
C ASN A 75 -7.15 -2.91 17.03
N GLY A 76 -6.51 -3.47 18.06
CA GLY A 76 -6.35 -4.91 18.23
C GLY A 76 -7.64 -5.64 18.63
N GLU A 77 -8.62 -4.94 19.21
CA GLU A 77 -9.92 -5.53 19.58
C GLU A 77 -10.82 -5.71 18.34
N THR A 78 -10.83 -4.73 17.45
CA THR A 78 -11.66 -4.77 16.23
C THR A 78 -10.91 -5.26 15.00
N ASN A 79 -9.59 -5.43 15.09
CA ASN A 79 -8.70 -5.77 13.98
C ASN A 79 -8.81 -4.76 12.81
N GLU A 80 -8.94 -3.48 13.16
CA GLU A 80 -9.15 -2.38 12.21
C GLU A 80 -7.93 -1.44 12.19
N TRP A 81 -7.64 -0.91 11.01
CA TRP A 81 -6.68 0.18 10.84
C TRP A 81 -7.44 1.50 10.78
N LEU A 82 -6.83 2.55 11.33
CA LEU A 82 -7.31 3.91 11.24
C LEU A 82 -6.22 4.78 10.62
N LYS A 83 -6.47 5.27 9.41
CA LYS A 83 -5.64 6.28 8.79
C LYS A 83 -6.19 7.66 9.12
N VAL A 84 -5.47 8.39 9.96
CA VAL A 84 -5.80 9.77 10.33
C VAL A 84 -5.31 10.69 9.24
N VAL A 85 -6.16 11.60 8.77
CA VAL A 85 -5.72 12.73 7.94
C VAL A 85 -5.30 13.85 8.89
N PRO A 86 -4.05 14.32 8.85
CA PRO A 86 -3.60 15.35 9.78
C PRO A 86 -4.45 16.60 9.58
N PRO A 87 -4.78 17.32 10.66
CA PRO A 87 -5.38 18.65 10.56
C PRO A 87 -4.30 19.61 10.02
N GLU A 88 -4.03 19.55 8.72
CA GLU A 88 -3.25 20.61 8.08
C GLU A 88 -4.02 21.93 8.21
N SER A 89 -3.31 23.05 8.17
CA SER A 89 -3.86 24.41 8.18
C SER A 89 -4.76 24.76 6.97
N TYR A 90 -5.23 23.78 6.21
CA TYR A 90 -6.03 23.94 5.00
C TYR A 90 -7.54 23.99 5.28
N HIS A 91 -8.27 24.64 4.37
CA HIS A 91 -9.73 24.68 4.36
C HIS A 91 -10.36 23.28 4.38
N THR A 92 -11.31 23.04 5.29
CA THR A 92 -11.98 21.75 5.55
C THR A 92 -12.49 21.02 4.31
N VAL A 93 -12.94 21.75 3.28
CA VAL A 93 -13.44 21.19 2.02
C VAL A 93 -12.36 20.40 1.26
N MET A 94 -11.12 20.89 1.23
CA MET A 94 -10.01 20.18 0.57
C MET A 94 -9.62 18.91 1.33
N LEU A 95 -9.74 18.93 2.66
CA LEU A 95 -9.43 17.81 3.52
C LEU A 95 -10.42 16.65 3.31
N ILE A 96 -11.73 16.96 3.27
CA ILE A 96 -12.78 15.96 2.96
C ILE A 96 -12.58 15.38 1.56
N GLY A 97 -12.23 16.21 0.57
CA GLY A 97 -11.94 15.73 -0.79
C GLY A 97 -10.75 14.76 -0.85
N ARG A 98 -9.68 15.04 -0.09
CA ARG A 98 -8.52 14.13 0.02
C ARG A 98 -8.90 12.82 0.72
N LEU A 99 -9.64 12.89 1.82
CA LEU A 99 -10.11 11.72 2.56
C LEU A 99 -10.91 10.77 1.65
N ARG A 100 -11.92 11.31 0.94
CA ARG A 100 -12.75 10.54 0.00
C ARG A 100 -11.94 9.87 -1.08
N ARG A 101 -10.92 10.56 -1.62
CA ARG A 101 -9.99 9.97 -2.60
C ARG A 101 -9.20 8.82 -2.00
N SER A 102 -8.63 8.98 -0.80
CA SER A 102 -7.90 7.90 -0.13
C SER A 102 -8.78 6.68 0.18
N VAL A 103 -10.03 6.91 0.61
CA VAL A 103 -11.02 5.84 0.77
C VAL A 103 -11.30 5.14 -0.56
N GLY A 104 -11.51 5.90 -1.63
CA GLY A 104 -11.71 5.35 -2.98
C GLY A 104 -10.53 4.50 -3.44
N MET A 105 -9.29 4.95 -3.21
CA MET A 105 -8.08 4.21 -3.57
C MET A 105 -7.96 2.86 -2.83
N ILE A 106 -8.23 2.83 -1.52
CA ILE A 106 -8.22 1.57 -0.77
C ILE A 106 -9.32 0.63 -1.27
N LYS A 107 -10.53 1.15 -1.53
CA LYS A 107 -11.63 0.33 -2.08
C LYS A 107 -11.27 -0.27 -3.44
N SER A 108 -10.75 0.53 -4.37
CA SER A 108 -10.25 0.05 -5.67
C SER A 108 -9.14 -0.98 -5.51
N SER A 109 -8.23 -0.80 -4.56
CA SER A 109 -7.16 -1.77 -4.28
C SER A 109 -7.72 -3.12 -3.80
N LEU A 110 -8.69 -3.11 -2.89
CA LEU A 110 -9.36 -4.34 -2.43
C LEU A 110 -10.08 -5.05 -3.57
N GLU A 111 -10.75 -4.30 -4.44
CA GLU A 111 -11.42 -4.85 -5.62
C GLU A 111 -10.42 -5.54 -6.56
N ILE A 112 -9.33 -4.85 -6.91
CA ILE A 112 -8.28 -5.37 -7.79
C ILE A 112 -7.55 -6.57 -7.16
N ALA A 113 -7.40 -6.58 -5.83
CA ALA A 113 -6.85 -7.70 -5.07
C ALA A 113 -7.79 -8.91 -5.00
N GLY A 114 -9.05 -8.78 -5.42
CA GLY A 114 -10.05 -9.85 -5.32
C GLY A 114 -10.54 -10.07 -3.90
N LEU A 115 -10.72 -8.97 -3.16
CA LEU A 115 -11.28 -8.90 -1.80
C LEU A 115 -12.50 -7.93 -1.73
N PRO A 116 -13.49 -8.04 -2.63
CA PRO A 116 -14.62 -7.12 -2.67
C PRO A 116 -15.48 -7.15 -1.38
N GLU A 117 -15.49 -8.27 -0.67
CA GLU A 117 -16.19 -8.44 0.60
C GLU A 117 -15.68 -7.52 1.71
N LEU A 118 -14.44 -7.03 1.59
CA LEU A 118 -13.83 -6.12 2.57
C LEU A 118 -14.15 -4.64 2.29
N ILE A 119 -14.60 -4.30 1.08
CA ILE A 119 -14.92 -2.92 0.67
C ILE A 119 -15.91 -2.21 1.61
N PRO A 120 -17.01 -2.85 2.09
CA PRO A 120 -17.97 -2.22 2.98
C PRO A 120 -17.40 -1.84 4.35
N THR A 121 -16.30 -2.46 4.78
CA THR A 121 -15.66 -2.16 6.08
C THR A 121 -14.83 -0.87 6.03
N VAL A 122 -14.49 -0.41 4.81
CA VAL A 122 -13.75 0.84 4.59
C VAL A 122 -14.70 2.04 4.67
N ARG A 123 -14.55 2.86 5.69
CA ARG A 123 -15.46 3.98 6.00
C ARG A 123 -14.72 5.25 6.43
N GLU A 124 -15.20 6.39 5.98
CA GLU A 124 -14.82 7.70 6.52
C GLU A 124 -15.25 7.78 7.98
N THR A 125 -14.45 8.40 8.84
CA THR A 125 -14.76 8.56 10.25
C THR A 125 -14.36 9.94 10.77
N ARG A 126 -15.17 10.46 11.69
CA ARG A 126 -14.80 11.61 12.51
C ARG A 126 -14.05 11.13 13.74
N LEU A 127 -13.03 11.88 14.11
CA LEU A 127 -12.15 11.60 15.24
C LEU A 127 -12.10 12.82 16.16
N ASP A 128 -11.95 12.59 17.46
CA ASP A 128 -11.54 13.60 18.42
C ASP A 128 -10.16 13.21 18.96
N LEU A 129 -9.16 14.03 18.66
CA LEU A 129 -7.80 13.87 19.15
C LEU A 129 -7.52 15.00 20.15
N ARG A 130 -7.60 14.69 21.44
CA ARG A 130 -7.29 15.63 22.54
C ARG A 130 -8.17 16.91 22.53
N GLY A 131 -9.45 16.78 22.19
CA GLY A 131 -10.43 17.87 22.14
C GLY A 131 -10.54 18.55 20.78
N GLU A 132 -9.72 18.14 19.80
CA GLU A 132 -9.72 18.72 18.46
C GLU A 132 -10.41 17.77 17.45
N PRO A 133 -11.42 18.25 16.70
CA PRO A 133 -12.07 17.45 15.68
C PRO A 133 -11.14 17.24 14.48
N THR A 134 -10.89 15.98 14.14
CA THR A 134 -10.18 15.60 12.92
C THR A 134 -10.92 14.50 12.16
N TYR A 135 -10.38 14.07 11.04
CA TYR A 135 -10.98 13.08 10.15
C TYR A 135 -9.98 12.00 9.79
N GLY A 136 -10.50 10.82 9.51
CA GLY A 136 -9.72 9.71 9.01
C GLY A 136 -10.62 8.73 8.28
N PHE A 137 -10.06 7.59 7.92
CA PHE A 137 -10.88 6.44 7.52
C PHE A 137 -10.42 5.18 8.23
N ILE A 138 -11.37 4.30 8.46
CA ILE A 138 -11.14 2.96 8.96
C ILE A 138 -11.04 2.01 7.78
N SER A 139 -10.13 1.05 7.85
CA SER A 139 -10.00 -0.05 6.90
C SER A 139 -9.75 -1.36 7.68
N PRO A 140 -10.03 -2.53 7.09
CA PRO A 140 -9.75 -3.80 7.75
C PRO A 140 -8.23 -4.03 7.84
N HIS A 141 -7.80 -4.90 8.75
CA HIS A 141 -6.44 -5.42 8.74
C HIS A 141 -6.22 -6.31 7.50
N LEU A 142 -5.20 -6.01 6.70
CA LEU A 142 -4.95 -6.66 5.41
C LEU A 142 -3.78 -7.66 5.42
N GLY A 143 -3.37 -8.08 6.62
CA GLY A 143 -2.27 -9.04 6.82
C GLY A 143 -0.91 -8.36 6.98
N GLY A 144 0.15 -9.16 7.04
CA GLY A 144 1.52 -8.67 7.14
C GLY A 144 2.04 -8.06 5.84
N SER A 145 2.97 -7.12 5.94
CA SER A 145 3.65 -6.57 4.76
C SER A 145 4.70 -7.53 4.18
N LEU A 146 5.07 -7.27 2.94
CA LEU A 146 6.22 -7.91 2.31
C LEU A 146 7.53 -7.57 3.05
N GLU A 147 7.61 -6.39 3.65
CA GLU A 147 8.76 -5.98 4.50
C GLU A 147 8.88 -6.88 5.73
N TYR A 148 7.77 -7.16 6.41
CA TYR A 148 7.73 -8.11 7.52
C TYR A 148 8.16 -9.52 7.09
N CYS A 149 7.67 -9.99 5.93
CA CYS A 149 8.09 -11.28 5.38
C CYS A 149 9.59 -11.33 5.11
N LEU A 150 10.15 -10.25 4.52
CA LEU A 150 11.59 -10.13 4.27
C LEU A 150 12.38 -10.14 5.58
N ASN A 151 11.90 -9.48 6.64
CA ASN A 151 12.55 -9.50 7.94
C ASN A 151 12.62 -10.92 8.53
N ILE A 152 11.54 -11.70 8.46
CA ILE A 152 11.52 -13.10 8.91
C ILE A 152 12.50 -13.94 8.09
N LEU A 153 12.37 -13.91 6.75
CA LEU A 153 13.16 -14.73 5.84
C LEU A 153 14.66 -14.44 5.89
N THR A 154 15.03 -13.22 6.28
CA THR A 154 16.42 -12.80 6.39
C THR A 154 16.92 -12.77 7.83
N SER A 155 16.06 -13.12 8.79
CA SER A 155 16.30 -12.99 10.24
C SER A 155 16.77 -11.58 10.64
N GLY A 156 16.22 -10.55 9.98
CA GLY A 156 16.57 -9.14 10.18
C GLY A 156 17.98 -8.74 9.74
N ARG A 157 18.68 -9.58 8.97
CA ARG A 157 20.05 -9.33 8.47
C ARG A 157 20.04 -9.22 6.94
N LYS A 158 21.04 -8.60 6.32
CA LYS A 158 21.17 -8.64 4.84
C LYS A 158 21.73 -9.99 4.36
N THR A 159 21.03 -11.08 4.64
CA THR A 159 21.39 -12.44 4.21
C THR A 159 20.79 -12.76 2.86
N LYS A 160 21.40 -13.72 2.15
CA LYS A 160 20.90 -14.19 0.86
C LYS A 160 19.65 -15.05 1.10
N LEU A 161 18.54 -14.70 0.45
CA LEU A 161 17.32 -15.49 0.48
C LEU A 161 17.54 -16.88 -0.11
N THR A 162 16.86 -17.89 0.44
CA THR A 162 16.79 -19.21 -0.18
C THR A 162 16.15 -19.11 -1.57
N PRO A 163 16.44 -20.02 -2.52
CA PRO A 163 15.83 -19.98 -3.84
C PRO A 163 14.29 -20.00 -3.81
N SER A 164 13.69 -20.73 -2.88
CA SER A 164 12.24 -20.77 -2.68
C SER A 164 11.68 -19.43 -2.19
N ALA A 165 12.33 -18.81 -1.20
CA ALA A 165 11.96 -17.49 -0.69
C ALA A 165 12.10 -16.40 -1.75
N ALA A 166 13.22 -16.39 -2.51
CA ALA A 166 13.42 -15.44 -3.59
C ALA A 166 12.34 -15.58 -4.68
N LYS A 167 11.98 -16.82 -5.06
CA LYS A 167 10.90 -17.10 -6.01
C LYS A 167 9.54 -16.62 -5.49
N PHE A 168 9.24 -16.86 -4.21
CA PHE A 168 8.02 -16.37 -3.56
C PHE A 168 7.93 -14.84 -3.61
N ILE A 169 8.96 -14.13 -3.13
CA ILE A 169 8.95 -12.67 -3.10
C ILE A 169 8.88 -12.06 -4.51
N SER A 170 9.65 -12.59 -5.47
CA SER A 170 9.56 -12.20 -6.88
C SER A 170 8.13 -12.32 -7.41
N ARG A 171 7.43 -13.39 -7.02
CA ARG A 171 6.03 -13.60 -7.39
C ARG A 171 5.08 -12.59 -6.77
N ILE A 172 5.27 -12.22 -5.50
CA ILE A 172 4.47 -11.19 -4.83
C ILE A 172 4.64 -9.84 -5.53
N TYR A 173 5.88 -9.44 -5.86
CA TYR A 173 6.13 -8.19 -6.59
C TYR A 173 5.47 -8.18 -7.98
N ASN A 174 5.47 -9.31 -8.69
CA ASN A 174 4.78 -9.40 -9.98
C ASN A 174 3.25 -9.25 -9.84
N ILE A 175 2.65 -9.83 -8.79
CA ILE A 175 1.22 -9.65 -8.52
C ILE A 175 0.95 -8.18 -8.20
N ALA A 176 1.72 -7.56 -7.31
CA ALA A 176 1.56 -6.15 -6.96
C ALA A 176 1.78 -5.21 -8.16
N PHE A 177 2.71 -5.52 -9.06
CA PHE A 177 2.89 -4.78 -10.31
C PHE A 177 1.66 -4.90 -11.23
N ALA A 178 1.14 -6.10 -11.44
CA ALA A 178 -0.08 -6.32 -12.20
C ALA A 178 -1.28 -5.55 -11.59
N GLN A 179 -1.37 -5.49 -10.25
CA GLN A 179 -2.37 -4.67 -9.57
C GLN A 179 -2.15 -3.19 -9.80
N ALA A 180 -0.91 -2.68 -9.70
CA ALA A 180 -0.58 -1.28 -9.95
C ALA A 180 -1.00 -0.84 -11.37
N VAL A 181 -0.74 -1.70 -12.37
CA VAL A 181 -1.15 -1.44 -13.75
C VAL A 181 -2.67 -1.36 -13.86
N ARG A 182 -3.42 -2.31 -13.29
CA ARG A 182 -4.90 -2.26 -13.31
C ARG A 182 -5.46 -1.06 -12.56
N LEU A 183 -4.89 -0.74 -11.40
CA LEU A 183 -5.28 0.44 -10.62
C LEU A 183 -5.09 1.74 -11.40
N TYR A 184 -4.01 1.83 -12.17
CA TYR A 184 -3.76 2.96 -13.05
C TYR A 184 -4.71 3.00 -14.25
N LEU A 185 -4.90 1.88 -14.93
CA LEU A 185 -5.74 1.80 -16.14
C LEU A 185 -7.24 1.95 -15.84
N ASP A 186 -7.73 1.26 -14.81
CA ASP A 186 -9.16 1.15 -14.50
C ASP A 186 -9.64 2.34 -13.65
N TYR A 187 -8.76 2.91 -12.81
CA TYR A 187 -9.14 3.91 -11.81
C TYR A 187 -8.28 5.18 -11.79
N GLY A 188 -7.22 5.28 -12.60
CA GLY A 188 -6.30 6.43 -12.57
C GLY A 188 -5.45 6.50 -11.29
N HIS A 189 -5.34 5.41 -10.53
CA HIS A 189 -4.56 5.36 -9.29
C HIS A 189 -3.09 5.09 -9.58
N TRP A 190 -2.20 5.91 -9.02
CA TRP A 190 -0.75 5.78 -9.21
C TRP A 190 -0.04 5.55 -7.88
N THR A 191 0.93 4.63 -7.87
CA THR A 191 1.89 4.50 -6.76
C THR A 191 3.28 4.94 -7.22
N ALA A 192 3.88 5.84 -6.46
CA ALA A 192 5.27 6.26 -6.67
C ALA A 192 6.25 5.46 -5.77
N ASP A 193 5.70 4.74 -4.79
CA ASP A 193 6.47 4.02 -3.77
C ASP A 193 5.95 2.59 -3.60
N PRO A 194 6.23 1.68 -4.56
CA PRO A 194 5.88 0.26 -4.44
C PRO A 194 6.87 -0.49 -3.52
N GLY A 195 7.30 0.13 -2.43
CA GLY A 195 8.17 -0.48 -1.44
C GLY A 195 7.51 -1.67 -0.72
N PRO A 196 8.31 -2.58 -0.13
CA PRO A 196 7.79 -3.79 0.52
C PRO A 196 6.86 -3.49 1.71
N GLY A 197 6.98 -2.32 2.34
CA GLY A 197 6.06 -1.89 3.40
C GLY A 197 4.65 -1.54 2.93
N ASN A 198 4.47 -1.32 1.62
CA ASN A 198 3.20 -0.94 0.99
C ASN A 198 2.55 -2.10 0.22
N ILE A 199 3.12 -3.31 0.30
CA ILE A 199 2.59 -4.53 -0.29
C ILE A 199 2.19 -5.46 0.84
N LEU A 200 0.89 -5.67 1.02
CA LEU A 200 0.34 -6.49 2.09
C LEU A 200 -0.03 -7.88 1.59
N ILE A 201 0.12 -8.88 2.45
CA ILE A 201 -0.18 -10.29 2.16
C ILE A 201 -1.29 -10.74 3.11
N ASN A 202 -2.48 -10.95 2.56
CA ASN A 202 -3.61 -11.53 3.28
C ASN A 202 -3.66 -13.04 3.00
N THR A 203 -3.83 -13.85 4.04
CA THR A 203 -3.91 -15.32 3.96
C THR A 203 -5.23 -15.89 4.48
N GLN A 204 -6.15 -15.06 5.02
CA GLN A 204 -7.39 -15.49 5.66
C GLN A 204 -8.30 -16.28 4.70
N ASN A 205 -8.37 -15.85 3.43
CA ASN A 205 -9.17 -16.47 2.38
C ASN A 205 -8.29 -16.92 1.21
N GLY A 206 -7.16 -17.55 1.54
CA GLY A 206 -6.08 -17.86 0.59
C GLY A 206 -5.15 -16.67 0.38
N LEU A 207 -4.04 -16.90 -0.34
CA LEU A 207 -3.04 -15.86 -0.56
C LEU A 207 -3.59 -14.78 -1.50
N ARG A 208 -3.70 -13.57 -0.96
CA ARG A 208 -4.00 -12.33 -1.67
C ARG A 208 -2.89 -11.32 -1.40
N VAL A 209 -2.57 -10.55 -2.41
CA VAL A 209 -1.64 -9.41 -2.32
C VAL A 209 -2.49 -8.16 -2.39
N VAL A 210 -2.20 -7.16 -1.57
CA VAL A 210 -2.89 -5.86 -1.62
C VAL A 210 -1.85 -4.76 -1.67
N LEU A 211 -1.84 -4.01 -2.76
CA LEU A 211 -1.00 -2.82 -2.90
C LEU A 211 -1.69 -1.62 -2.26
N ILE A 212 -1.01 -0.95 -1.33
CA ILE A 212 -1.52 0.24 -0.65
C ILE A 212 -0.58 1.44 -0.87
N ASP A 213 -0.90 2.56 -0.23
CA ASP A 213 -0.13 3.81 -0.25
C ASP A 213 0.10 4.39 -1.66
N PHE A 214 -0.93 5.07 -2.16
CA PHE A 214 -0.93 5.72 -3.48
C PHE A 214 -0.51 7.18 -3.37
N ALA A 215 0.39 7.62 -4.25
CA ALA A 215 1.00 8.94 -4.16
C ALA A 215 0.08 10.03 -4.74
N ASN A 216 -0.43 10.89 -3.87
CA ASN A 216 -1.34 11.99 -4.28
C ASN A 216 -0.67 13.09 -5.12
N LYS A 217 0.65 13.32 -4.99
CA LYS A 217 1.32 14.48 -5.62
C LYS A 217 1.72 14.25 -7.09
N GLU A 218 2.10 13.03 -7.47
CA GLU A 218 2.47 12.72 -8.87
C GLU A 218 1.25 12.46 -9.77
N GLN A 219 0.10 12.10 -9.20
CA GLN A 219 -1.15 11.93 -9.94
C GLN A 219 -1.54 13.19 -10.73
N HIS A 220 -1.21 14.39 -10.24
CA HIS A 220 -1.57 15.64 -10.91
C HIS A 220 -0.77 15.95 -12.18
N VAL A 221 0.42 15.38 -12.34
CA VAL A 221 1.22 15.52 -13.58
C VAL A 221 0.80 14.46 -14.61
N ILE A 222 0.20 13.36 -14.15
CA ILE A 222 -0.18 12.21 -14.98
C ILE A 222 -1.67 12.22 -15.35
N ASN A 223 -2.56 12.87 -14.56
CA ASN A 223 -4.02 12.89 -14.77
C ASN A 223 -4.52 13.88 -15.84
N ASN A 224 -3.98 13.78 -17.06
CA ASN A 224 -4.68 14.30 -18.25
C ASN A 224 -5.64 13.26 -18.88
N PHE A 225 -5.99 12.18 -18.16
CA PHE A 225 -6.66 11.01 -18.74
C PHE A 225 -8.11 10.79 -18.27
N ASN A 226 -8.91 11.86 -18.17
CA ASN A 226 -10.37 11.70 -18.08
C ASN A 226 -11.05 12.11 -19.40
N GLY A 227 -11.66 11.12 -20.07
CA GLY A 227 -12.81 11.34 -20.96
C GLY A 227 -12.57 11.71 -22.42
N THR A 228 -11.38 11.50 -22.99
CA THR A 228 -11.16 11.73 -24.44
C THR A 228 -10.81 10.43 -25.18
N PRO A 229 -11.20 10.28 -26.47
CA PRO A 229 -10.91 9.09 -27.26
C PRO A 229 -9.40 8.83 -27.42
N PHE A 230 -9.04 7.57 -27.69
CA PHE A 230 -7.66 7.12 -27.92
C PHE A 230 -7.04 7.77 -29.17
N GLU A 231 -5.95 8.51 -28.99
CA GLU A 231 -5.03 8.94 -30.06
C GLU A 231 -3.63 8.37 -29.79
N ASP A 232 -2.84 8.10 -30.84
CA ASP A 232 -1.51 7.45 -30.82
C ASP A 232 -0.50 8.05 -29.81
N LYS A 233 -0.65 9.33 -29.44
CA LYS A 233 0.20 9.98 -28.43
C LYS A 233 -0.04 9.46 -27.00
N ARG A 234 -1.22 8.89 -26.73
CA ARG A 234 -1.60 8.33 -25.42
C ARG A 234 -0.99 6.97 -25.16
N GLU A 235 -0.86 6.15 -26.20
CA GLU A 235 -0.24 4.83 -26.10
C GLU A 235 1.23 4.94 -25.70
N GLY A 236 1.96 5.91 -26.27
CA GLY A 236 3.34 6.20 -25.90
C GLY A 236 3.49 6.61 -24.42
N ALA A 237 2.64 7.52 -23.93
CA ALA A 237 2.67 7.97 -22.54
C ALA A 237 2.26 6.86 -21.55
N LEU A 238 1.23 6.07 -21.91
CA LEU A 238 0.78 4.92 -21.13
C LEU A 238 1.88 3.87 -20.99
N THR A 239 2.51 3.51 -22.12
CA THR A 239 3.62 2.56 -22.17
C THR A 239 4.78 3.04 -21.31
N GLN A 240 5.16 4.33 -21.42
CA GLN A 240 6.22 4.92 -20.60
C GLN A 240 5.90 4.84 -19.10
N ASN A 241 4.66 5.12 -18.71
CA ASN A 241 4.25 5.06 -17.30
C ASN A 241 4.26 3.63 -16.76
N ILE A 242 3.78 2.65 -17.53
CA ILE A 242 3.81 1.23 -17.12
C ILE A 242 5.25 0.71 -17.04
N VAL A 243 6.12 1.09 -17.99
CA VAL A 243 7.56 0.77 -17.92
C VAL A 243 8.21 1.43 -16.70
N ARG A 244 7.86 2.68 -16.39
CA ARG A 244 8.35 3.37 -15.18
C ARG A 244 7.91 2.64 -13.92
N LEU A 245 6.65 2.21 -13.81
CA LEU A 245 6.18 1.37 -12.70
C LEU A 245 7.03 0.10 -12.59
N PHE A 246 7.21 -0.62 -13.69
CA PHE A 246 7.99 -1.85 -13.69
C PHE A 246 9.42 -1.63 -13.19
N GLU A 247 10.10 -0.57 -13.64
CA GLU A 247 11.45 -0.26 -13.18
C GLU A 247 11.48 0.13 -11.68
N LEU A 248 10.45 0.79 -11.15
CA LEU A 248 10.33 1.03 -9.70
C LEU A 248 10.22 -0.29 -8.91
N PHE A 249 9.35 -1.20 -9.34
CA PHE A 249 9.21 -2.53 -8.72
C PHE A 249 10.51 -3.35 -8.81
N LYS A 250 11.19 -3.29 -9.95
CA LYS A 250 12.47 -3.96 -10.19
C LYS A 250 13.59 -3.37 -9.33
N GLN A 251 13.64 -2.05 -9.15
CA GLN A 251 14.57 -1.40 -8.22
C GLN A 251 14.35 -1.91 -6.80
N GLN A 252 13.10 -2.01 -6.33
CA GLN A 252 12.78 -2.57 -5.01
C GLN A 252 13.23 -4.04 -4.90
N CYS A 253 12.98 -4.88 -5.92
CA CYS A 253 13.48 -6.25 -5.95
C CYS A 253 15.02 -6.32 -5.85
N ASN A 254 15.72 -5.47 -6.61
CA ASN A 254 17.19 -5.43 -6.63
C ASN A 254 17.80 -5.01 -5.29
N LEU A 255 17.15 -4.10 -4.55
CA LEU A 255 17.58 -3.72 -3.18
C LEU A 255 17.62 -4.94 -2.22
N HIS A 256 16.85 -5.98 -2.53
CA HIS A 256 16.79 -7.22 -1.76
C HIS A 256 17.50 -8.41 -2.42
N ASN A 257 18.29 -8.18 -3.50
CA ASN A 257 18.94 -9.22 -4.31
C ASN A 257 17.95 -10.23 -4.92
N ILE A 258 16.78 -9.75 -5.33
CA ILE A 258 15.70 -10.55 -5.92
C ILE A 258 15.58 -10.17 -7.39
N THR A 259 15.52 -11.17 -8.26
CA THR A 259 15.22 -10.94 -9.68
C THR A 259 13.70 -10.96 -9.86
N MET A 260 13.14 -9.84 -10.30
CA MET A 260 11.74 -9.79 -10.72
C MET A 260 11.55 -10.64 -11.97
N THR A 261 10.58 -11.56 -11.95
CA THR A 261 10.34 -12.50 -13.05
C THR A 261 9.20 -12.00 -13.92
N GLY A 262 9.52 -11.25 -14.98
CA GLY A 262 8.54 -10.69 -15.89
C GLY A 262 9.15 -9.59 -16.74
N ASP A 263 8.39 -9.07 -17.70
CA ASP A 263 8.75 -7.88 -18.44
C ASP A 263 7.53 -6.96 -18.61
N ALA A 264 7.78 -5.65 -18.56
CA ALA A 264 6.73 -4.63 -18.64
C ALA A 264 5.90 -4.71 -19.93
N LYS A 265 6.51 -5.17 -21.03
CA LYS A 265 5.88 -5.26 -22.35
C LYS A 265 4.86 -6.39 -22.41
N SER A 266 5.18 -7.53 -21.81
CA SER A 266 4.30 -8.68 -21.69
C SER A 266 3.08 -8.37 -20.83
N GLU A 267 3.26 -7.65 -19.72
CA GLU A 267 2.11 -7.22 -18.89
C GLU A 267 1.29 -6.13 -19.61
N LEU A 268 1.93 -5.15 -20.27
CA LEU A 268 1.20 -4.19 -21.11
C LEU A 268 0.36 -4.89 -22.18
N ALA A 269 0.94 -5.84 -22.91
CA ALA A 269 0.26 -6.59 -23.96
C ALA A 269 -0.90 -7.42 -23.40
N ARG A 270 -0.73 -8.00 -22.21
CA ARG A 270 -1.77 -8.75 -21.51
C ARG A 270 -2.97 -7.88 -21.13
N PHE A 271 -2.74 -6.65 -20.66
CA PHE A 271 -3.82 -5.80 -20.14
C PHE A 271 -4.50 -4.93 -21.19
N THR A 272 -3.77 -4.55 -22.24
CA THR A 272 -4.29 -3.65 -23.27
C THR A 272 -4.70 -4.37 -24.55
N GLY A 273 -4.30 -5.64 -24.71
CA GLY A 273 -4.43 -6.36 -25.98
C GLY A 273 -3.46 -5.86 -27.06
N PHE A 274 -2.61 -4.86 -26.79
CA PHE A 274 -1.62 -4.37 -27.74
C PHE A 274 -0.42 -5.30 -27.79
N VAL A 275 -0.24 -5.99 -28.92
CA VAL A 275 1.07 -6.57 -29.24
C VAL A 275 1.97 -5.41 -29.61
N LEU A 276 2.89 -5.03 -28.73
CA LEU A 276 3.96 -4.09 -29.09
C LEU A 276 4.68 -4.68 -30.30
N ALA A 277 4.49 -4.05 -31.47
CA ALA A 277 5.18 -4.46 -32.67
C ALA A 277 6.69 -4.49 -32.37
N PRO A 278 7.42 -5.52 -32.83
CA PRO A 278 8.86 -5.56 -32.65
C PRO A 278 9.46 -4.25 -33.19
N PRO A 279 10.55 -3.75 -32.57
CA PRO A 279 11.19 -2.54 -33.06
C PRO A 279 11.47 -2.71 -34.54
N ILE A 280 10.91 -1.81 -35.36
CA ILE A 280 11.18 -1.76 -36.79
C ILE A 280 12.70 -1.69 -36.90
N SER A 281 13.31 -2.77 -37.38
CA SER A 281 14.72 -2.75 -37.73
C SER A 281 14.85 -1.63 -38.75
N ARG A 282 15.56 -0.56 -38.36
CA ARG A 282 16.02 0.41 -39.35
C ARG A 282 16.94 -0.39 -40.25
N GLY A 283 16.40 -0.85 -41.37
CA GLY A 283 17.16 -1.45 -42.44
C GLY A 283 18.28 -0.48 -42.77
N SER A 284 19.51 -0.96 -42.58
CA SER A 284 20.72 -0.33 -43.07
C SER A 284 20.52 -0.03 -44.56
N ARG A 285 20.36 1.24 -44.89
CA ARG A 285 20.74 1.78 -46.18
C ARG A 285 22.15 2.32 -46.07
#